data_AF-A0A976FI17-F1
#
_entry.id   AF-A0A976FI17-F1
#
_cell.length_a   1.000
_cell.length_b   1.000
_cell.length_c   1.000
_cell.angle_alpha   90.00
_cell.angle_beta   90.00
_cell.angle_gamma   90.00
#
_symmetry.space_group_name_H-M   'P 1'
#
loop_
_entity.id
_entity.type
_entity.pdbx_description
1 polymer ?
#
loop_
_entity_poly.entity_id
_entity_poly.type
_entity_poly.pdbx_seq_one_letter_code
_entity_poly.pdbx_strand_id
1 'polypeptide(L)'
;MILVDKPQPLTPQSTVGRKRKIVFGDECWEKRARGSWTELEYEIVLEEATMLCEEIELLLFVAVDLCHDLHCDDRRARSFSIALQEIRVVLTSSEPLTVVRIREMCHQMLNMMQYLCCVHYNDFALVDMQDQLQKCRNHFMLFICKNAAMIGL
;
A
#
# COMPACT_ATOMS: atom_id res chain seq x y z
N MET A 1 -22.19 -79.48 -31.02
CA MET A 1 -21.88 -79.62 -29.59
C MET A 1 -21.16 -78.35 -29.12
N ILE A 2 -21.87 -77.47 -28.38
CA ILE A 2 -21.57 -76.97 -26.99
C ILE A 2 -20.06 -76.76 -26.68
N LEU A 3 -19.47 -75.64 -26.23
CA LEU A 3 -19.80 -74.38 -25.48
C LEU A 3 -18.67 -73.33 -25.77
N VAL A 4 -18.91 -72.01 -25.93
CA VAL A 4 -18.95 -70.90 -24.91
C VAL A 4 -17.61 -70.77 -24.13
N ASP A 5 -16.86 -69.66 -24.10
CA ASP A 5 -17.22 -68.28 -23.69
C ASP A 5 -16.22 -67.18 -24.17
N LYS A 6 -16.67 -65.91 -24.17
CA LYS A 6 -15.95 -64.63 -24.47
C LYS A 6 -15.25 -64.08 -23.19
N PRO A 7 -14.62 -62.86 -23.12
CA PRO A 7 -14.39 -61.78 -24.12
C PRO A 7 -12.96 -61.14 -24.19
N GLN A 8 -12.70 -60.51 -25.36
CA GLN A 8 -11.95 -59.28 -25.71
C GLN A 8 -11.50 -58.27 -24.59
N PRO A 9 -10.75 -57.19 -24.92
CA PRO A 9 -9.55 -57.02 -25.76
C PRO A 9 -8.50 -56.11 -25.05
N LEU A 10 -7.40 -55.69 -25.70
CA LEU A 10 -6.99 -54.27 -25.79
C LEU A 10 -5.77 -54.11 -26.70
N THR A 11 -6.03 -53.42 -27.80
CA THR A 11 -5.17 -52.92 -28.86
C THR A 11 -4.20 -51.82 -28.40
N PRO A 12 -3.18 -51.49 -29.22
CA PRO A 12 -1.98 -50.79 -28.81
C PRO A 12 -2.08 -49.26 -28.88
N GLN A 13 -1.10 -48.66 -28.20
CA GLN A 13 -0.76 -47.25 -28.10
C GLN A 13 -0.99 -46.42 -29.38
N SER A 14 -1.65 -45.26 -29.21
CA SER A 14 -1.36 -44.09 -30.03
C SER A 14 -1.47 -42.81 -29.19
N THR A 15 -0.60 -41.88 -29.53
CA THR A 15 -0.29 -40.57 -28.97
C THR A 15 -1.49 -39.64 -28.85
N VAL A 16 -1.75 -39.11 -27.65
CA VAL A 16 -2.46 -37.83 -27.47
C VAL A 16 -1.76 -37.03 -26.38
N GLY A 17 -1.27 -35.85 -26.76
CA GLY A 17 -0.55 -34.91 -25.91
C GLY A 17 -1.38 -34.48 -24.71
N ARG A 18 -0.97 -34.92 -23.52
CA ARG A 18 -1.51 -34.46 -22.25
C ARG A 18 -0.92 -33.08 -21.96
N LYS A 19 -1.64 -32.02 -22.37
CA LYS A 19 -1.42 -30.66 -21.84
C LYS A 19 -1.54 -30.77 -20.31
N ARG A 20 -0.40 -30.75 -19.62
CA ARG A 20 -0.34 -30.52 -18.18
C ARG A 20 -0.93 -29.14 -17.95
N LYS A 21 -2.16 -29.07 -17.46
CA LYS A 21 -2.72 -27.84 -16.89
C LYS A 21 -1.90 -27.59 -15.64
N ILE A 22 -0.87 -26.75 -15.77
CA ILE A 22 -0.18 -26.15 -14.62
C ILE A 22 -1.26 -25.28 -13.97
N VAL A 23 -1.85 -25.79 -12.90
CA VAL A 23 -2.58 -24.97 -11.96
C VAL A 23 -1.49 -24.14 -11.29
N PHE A 24 -1.35 -22.88 -11.71
CA PHE A 24 -0.70 -21.89 -10.87
C PHE A 24 -1.63 -21.75 -9.66
N GLY A 25 -1.30 -22.43 -8.57
CA GLY A 25 -1.86 -22.11 -7.28
C GLY A 25 -1.58 -20.64 -7.04
N ASP A 26 -2.62 -19.87 -6.80
CA ASP A 26 -2.59 -18.45 -6.48
C ASP A 26 -2.05 -18.21 -5.06
N GLU A 27 -0.99 -18.92 -4.72
CA GLU A 27 -0.19 -18.81 -3.50
C GLU A 27 1.20 -18.32 -3.91
N CYS A 28 1.23 -17.27 -4.74
CA CYS A 28 2.44 -16.52 -5.01
C CYS A 28 2.79 -15.76 -3.73
N TRP A 29 3.43 -16.48 -2.80
CA TRP A 29 4.33 -16.00 -1.76
C TRP A 29 4.31 -14.47 -1.63
N GLU A 30 3.35 -13.95 -0.87
CA GLU A 30 3.43 -12.58 -0.38
C GLU A 30 4.68 -12.52 0.49
N LYS A 31 5.80 -12.15 -0.14
CA LYS A 31 7.08 -12.03 0.54
C LYS A 31 6.88 -10.95 1.60
N ARG A 32 6.79 -11.38 2.85
CA ARG A 32 6.94 -10.51 4.03
C ARG A 32 8.15 -9.60 3.77
N ALA A 33 8.07 -8.31 4.10
CA ALA A 33 9.15 -7.37 3.79
C ALA A 33 10.51 -7.84 4.34
N ARG A 34 10.49 -8.48 5.53
CA ARG A 34 11.65 -9.16 6.16
C ARG A 34 12.26 -10.32 5.35
N GLY A 35 11.64 -10.79 4.27
CA GLY A 35 12.16 -11.82 3.37
C GLY A 35 12.99 -11.25 2.21
N SER A 36 12.93 -9.94 1.95
CA SER A 36 13.67 -9.27 0.88
C SER A 36 14.48 -8.06 1.35
N TRP A 37 14.16 -7.48 2.51
CA TRP A 37 14.87 -6.36 3.11
C TRP A 37 15.60 -6.83 4.37
N THR A 38 16.71 -6.18 4.70
CA THR A 38 17.35 -6.35 6.00
C THR A 38 16.44 -5.82 7.12
N GLU A 39 16.63 -6.32 8.33
CA GLU A 39 15.88 -5.83 9.50
C GLU A 39 16.08 -4.33 9.70
N LEU A 40 17.30 -3.83 9.54
CA LEU A 40 17.60 -2.40 9.65
C LEU A 40 16.87 -1.56 8.60
N GLU A 41 16.87 -1.98 7.32
CA GLU A 41 16.13 -1.27 6.26
C GLU A 41 14.64 -1.24 6.54
N TYR A 42 14.08 -2.35 7.03
CA TYR A 42 12.67 -2.43 7.40
C TYR A 42 12.32 -1.45 8.52
N GLU A 43 13.08 -1.45 9.63
CA GLU A 43 12.83 -0.55 10.75
C GLU A 43 13.00 0.93 10.34
N ILE A 44 14.01 1.27 9.54
CA ILE A 44 14.21 2.64 9.01
C ILE A 44 12.99 3.08 8.19
N VAL A 45 12.46 2.21 7.32
CA VAL A 45 11.29 2.54 6.50
C VAL A 45 10.07 2.79 7.38
N LEU A 46 9.85 1.98 8.42
CA LEU A 46 8.72 2.17 9.33
C LEU A 46 8.86 3.45 10.17
N GLU A 47 10.07 3.76 10.62
CA GLU A 47 10.36 4.98 11.38
C GLU A 47 10.12 6.23 10.51
N GLU A 48 10.67 6.27 9.29
CA GLU A 48 10.47 7.38 8.35
C GLU A 48 8.98 7.52 7.96
N ALA A 49 8.28 6.40 7.74
CA ALA A 49 6.83 6.40 7.49
C ALA A 49 6.03 6.93 8.70
N THR A 50 6.45 6.62 9.92
CA THR A 50 5.81 7.09 11.16
C THR A 50 5.97 8.60 11.29
N MET A 51 7.18 9.13 11.10
CA MET A 51 7.43 10.58 11.10
C MET A 51 6.59 11.30 10.04
N LEU A 52 6.53 10.75 8.82
CA LEU A 52 5.68 11.30 7.76
C LEU A 52 4.19 11.28 8.11
N CYS A 53 3.71 10.26 8.83
CA CYS A 53 2.33 10.27 9.31
C CYS A 53 2.07 11.41 10.30
N GLU A 54 2.99 11.69 11.22
CA GLU A 54 2.85 12.79 12.18
C GLU A 54 2.86 14.17 11.49
N GLU A 55 3.73 14.36 10.49
CA GLU A 55 3.76 15.58 9.69
C GLU A 55 2.46 15.78 8.89
N ILE A 56 1.95 14.72 8.24
CA ILE A 56 0.69 14.78 7.47
C ILE A 56 -0.50 15.00 8.41
N GLU A 57 -0.50 14.39 9.59
CA GLU A 57 -1.55 14.54 10.58
C GLU A 57 -1.69 16.00 11.01
N LEU A 58 -0.58 16.67 11.33
CA LEU A 58 -0.56 18.09 11.66
C LEU A 58 -1.19 18.93 10.53
N LEU A 59 -0.81 18.65 9.28
CA LEU A 59 -1.35 19.37 8.12
C LEU A 59 -2.86 19.11 7.95
N LEU A 60 -3.32 17.87 8.13
CA LEU A 60 -4.75 17.55 8.04
C LEU A 60 -5.57 18.21 9.15
N PHE A 61 -5.04 18.30 10.38
CA PHE A 61 -5.68 19.04 11.47
C PHE A 61 -5.88 20.51 11.10
N VAL A 62 -4.81 21.16 10.64
CA VAL A 62 -4.87 22.57 10.22
C VAL A 62 -5.80 22.76 9.02
N ALA A 63 -5.84 21.80 8.07
CA ALA A 63 -6.76 21.85 6.95
C ALA A 63 -8.23 21.78 7.40
N VAL A 64 -8.56 20.95 8.40
CA VAL A 64 -9.91 20.89 8.99
C VAL A 64 -10.28 22.22 9.65
N ASP A 65 -9.38 22.80 10.43
CA ASP A 65 -9.60 24.09 11.09
C ASP A 65 -9.79 25.22 10.06
N LEU A 66 -8.95 25.25 9.03
CA LEU A 66 -9.09 26.19 7.91
C LEU A 66 -10.42 26.01 7.17
N CYS A 67 -10.86 24.77 6.92
CA CYS A 67 -12.16 24.54 6.30
C CYS A 67 -13.30 25.11 7.15
N HIS A 68 -13.23 24.93 8.47
CA HIS A 68 -14.20 25.47 9.40
C HIS A 68 -14.21 27.01 9.36
N ASP A 69 -13.05 27.65 9.45
CA ASP A 69 -12.92 29.11 9.47
C ASP A 69 -13.31 29.76 8.13
N LEU A 70 -12.97 29.12 7.02
CA LEU A 70 -13.31 29.56 5.66
C LEU A 70 -14.71 29.11 5.20
N HIS A 71 -15.46 28.41 6.06
CA HIS A 71 -16.80 27.91 5.79
C HIS A 71 -16.89 27.00 4.55
N CYS A 72 -15.88 26.15 4.32
CA CYS A 72 -15.87 25.17 3.23
C CYS A 72 -16.03 23.72 3.75
N ASP A 73 -16.17 22.76 2.83
CA ASP A 73 -16.42 21.36 3.19
C ASP A 73 -15.15 20.67 3.74
N ASP A 74 -15.21 20.26 5.02
CA ASP A 74 -14.11 19.60 5.72
C ASP A 74 -14.20 18.06 5.69
N ARG A 75 -15.25 17.47 5.12
CA ARG A 75 -15.51 16.02 5.14
C ARG A 75 -14.35 15.20 4.61
N ARG A 76 -13.71 15.69 3.54
CA ARG A 76 -12.58 14.99 2.92
C ARG A 76 -11.33 15.04 3.79
N ALA A 77 -11.02 16.19 4.38
CA ALA A 77 -9.91 16.32 5.33
C ALA A 77 -10.12 15.41 6.55
N ARG A 78 -11.32 15.39 7.15
CA ARG A 78 -11.66 14.49 8.26
C ARG A 78 -11.57 13.01 7.88
N SER A 79 -12.06 12.64 6.69
CA SER A 79 -11.93 11.26 6.19
C SER A 79 -10.47 10.84 6.05
N PHE A 80 -9.59 11.76 5.63
CA PHE A 80 -8.15 11.49 5.57
C PHE A 80 -7.53 11.40 6.96
N SER A 81 -7.94 12.22 7.94
CA SER A 81 -7.47 12.07 9.33
C SER A 81 -7.80 10.69 9.89
N ILE A 82 -9.00 10.17 9.62
CA ILE A 82 -9.40 8.82 10.04
C ILE A 82 -8.54 7.75 9.37
N ALA A 83 -8.39 7.82 8.04
CA ALA A 83 -7.56 6.85 7.30
C ALA A 83 -6.09 6.89 7.75
N LEU A 84 -5.55 8.08 8.04
CA LEU A 84 -4.19 8.22 8.55
C LEU A 84 -4.04 7.61 9.94
N GLN A 85 -5.05 7.72 10.80
CA GLN A 85 -5.04 7.07 12.09
C GLN A 85 -5.03 5.53 11.97
N GLU A 86 -5.77 4.98 11.00
CA GLU A 86 -5.70 3.54 10.70
C GLU A 86 -4.30 3.11 10.23
N ILE A 87 -3.63 3.94 9.41
CA ILE A 87 -2.23 3.73 9.01
C ILE A 87 -1.30 3.73 10.22
N ARG A 88 -1.45 4.68 11.16
CA ARG A 88 -0.64 4.74 12.38
C ARG A 88 -0.82 3.51 13.26
N VAL A 89 -2.06 3.05 13.44
CA VAL A 89 -2.34 1.81 14.19
C VAL A 89 -1.59 0.64 13.57
N VAL A 90 -1.59 0.52 12.24
CA VAL A 90 -0.85 -0.51 11.51
C VAL A 90 0.66 -0.39 11.71
N LEU A 91 1.23 0.83 11.64
CA LEU A 91 2.66 1.07 11.86
C LEU A 91 3.11 0.71 13.28
N THR A 92 2.25 0.92 14.28
CA THR A 92 2.54 0.59 15.69
C THR A 92 2.24 -0.86 16.07
N SER A 93 1.76 -1.67 15.12
CA SER A 93 1.47 -3.09 15.35
C SER A 93 2.75 -3.86 15.66
N SER A 94 2.66 -4.86 16.53
CA SER A 94 3.74 -5.83 16.78
C SER A 94 3.91 -6.83 15.62
N GLU A 95 2.95 -6.88 14.70
CA GLU A 95 3.01 -7.76 13.55
C GLU A 95 3.83 -7.15 12.40
N PRO A 96 4.76 -7.92 11.80
CA PRO A 96 5.55 -7.42 10.69
C PRO A 96 4.68 -7.20 9.45
N LEU A 97 4.82 -6.02 8.85
CA LEU A 97 4.07 -5.61 7.67
C LEU A 97 4.59 -6.29 6.39
N THR A 98 3.67 -6.55 5.47
CA THR A 98 4.00 -6.99 4.11
C THR A 98 4.38 -5.78 3.25
N VAL A 99 5.18 -6.02 2.20
CA VAL A 99 5.52 -4.96 1.22
C VAL A 99 4.27 -4.40 0.57
N VAL A 100 3.28 -5.25 0.31
CA VAL A 100 1.97 -4.85 -0.25
C VAL A 100 1.29 -3.86 0.68
N ARG A 101 1.26 -4.15 1.99
CA ARG A 101 0.63 -3.25 2.97
C ARG A 101 1.36 -1.91 3.06
N ILE A 102 2.69 -1.92 3.07
CA ILE A 102 3.51 -0.69 3.05
C ILE A 102 3.19 0.14 1.80
N ARG A 103 3.09 -0.50 0.63
CA ARG A 103 2.74 0.16 -0.64
C ARG A 103 1.35 0.80 -0.59
N GLU A 104 0.36 0.09 -0.07
CA GLU A 104 -1.00 0.63 0.10
C GLU A 104 -1.01 1.87 0.99
N MET A 105 -0.27 1.84 2.11
CA MET A 105 -0.13 2.99 3.00
C MET A 105 0.53 4.17 2.30
N CYS A 106 1.60 3.92 1.54
CA CYS A 106 2.26 4.95 0.74
C CYS A 106 1.31 5.58 -0.29
N HIS A 107 0.48 4.78 -0.98
CA HIS A 107 -0.53 5.31 -1.90
C HIS A 107 -1.60 6.15 -1.19
N GLN A 108 -2.05 5.74 -0.01
CA GLN A 108 -3.00 6.53 0.78
C GLN A 108 -2.39 7.87 1.22
N MET A 109 -1.16 7.86 1.74
CA MET A 109 -0.42 9.08 2.12
C MET A 109 -0.17 10.00 0.91
N LEU A 110 0.12 9.44 -0.27
CA LEU A 110 0.25 10.21 -1.50
C LEU A 110 -1.07 10.93 -1.85
N ASN A 111 -2.22 10.25 -1.75
CA ASN A 111 -3.52 10.86 -2.00
C ASN A 111 -3.83 11.99 -1.02
N MET A 112 -3.44 11.83 0.25
CA MET A 112 -3.57 12.89 1.27
C MET A 112 -2.69 14.09 0.92
N MET A 113 -1.42 13.85 0.57
CA MET A 113 -0.49 14.90 0.19
C MET A 113 -0.94 15.67 -1.07
N GLN A 114 -1.46 14.95 -2.07
CA GLN A 114 -2.05 15.54 -3.26
C GLN A 114 -3.26 16.40 -2.91
N TYR A 115 -4.14 15.92 -2.03
CA TYR A 115 -5.29 16.71 -1.57
C TYR A 115 -4.84 18.01 -0.88
N LEU A 116 -3.91 17.93 0.07
CA LEU A 116 -3.39 19.10 0.78
C LEU A 116 -2.75 20.11 -0.18
N CYS A 117 -1.94 19.64 -1.15
CA CYS A 117 -1.30 20.50 -2.14
C CYS A 117 -2.28 21.10 -3.16
N CYS A 118 -3.30 20.36 -3.60
CA CYS A 118 -4.20 20.84 -4.65
C CYS A 118 -5.33 21.70 -4.09
N VAL A 119 -5.80 21.41 -2.88
CA VAL A 119 -6.98 22.07 -2.30
C VAL A 119 -6.56 23.19 -1.34
N HIS A 120 -5.60 22.93 -0.46
CA HIS A 120 -5.33 23.81 0.68
C HIS A 120 -4.02 24.60 0.59
N TYR A 121 -3.22 24.45 -0.47
CA TYR A 121 -1.90 25.10 -0.58
C TYR A 121 -1.94 26.62 -0.37
N ASN A 122 -2.98 27.28 -0.87
CA ASN A 122 -3.17 28.73 -0.66
C ASN A 122 -3.73 29.03 0.74
N ASP A 123 -4.61 28.18 1.28
CA ASP A 123 -5.19 28.35 2.61
C ASP A 123 -4.11 28.26 3.70
N PHE A 124 -3.14 27.35 3.54
CA PHE A 124 -1.99 27.25 4.45
C PHE A 124 -1.13 28.52 4.49
N ALA A 125 -1.16 29.36 3.45
CA ALA A 125 -0.44 30.65 3.47
C ALA A 125 -1.12 31.68 4.39
N LEU A 126 -2.42 31.53 4.69
CA LEU A 126 -3.13 32.41 5.61
C LEU A 126 -2.68 32.23 7.07
N VAL A 127 -2.03 31.10 7.38
CA VAL A 127 -1.57 30.70 8.71
C VAL A 127 -0.07 30.38 8.73
N ASP A 128 0.70 30.89 7.77
CA ASP A 128 2.16 30.74 7.69
C ASP A 128 2.67 29.27 7.69
N MET A 129 1.88 28.34 7.17
CA MET A 129 2.18 26.91 7.14
C MET A 129 2.48 26.35 5.74
N GLN A 130 2.48 27.18 4.70
CA GLN A 130 2.79 26.77 3.33
C GLN A 130 4.20 26.13 3.22
N ASP A 131 5.19 26.69 3.93
CA ASP A 131 6.54 26.12 3.98
C ASP A 131 6.57 24.74 4.63
N GLN A 132 5.71 24.50 5.62
CA GLN A 132 5.61 23.19 6.28
C GLN A 132 5.00 22.15 5.35
N LEU A 133 3.94 22.52 4.61
CA LEU A 133 3.38 21.67 3.56
C LEU A 133 4.45 21.33 2.50
N GLN A 134 5.23 22.31 2.07
CA GLN A 134 6.30 22.10 1.09
C GLN A 134 7.41 21.18 1.63
N LYS A 135 7.84 21.36 2.89
CA LYS A 135 8.83 20.50 3.54
C LYS A 135 8.34 19.07 3.67
N CYS A 136 7.12 18.87 4.17
CA CYS A 136 6.51 17.54 4.30
C CYS A 136 6.38 16.85 2.93
N ARG A 137 5.90 17.58 1.90
CA ARG A 137 5.84 17.05 0.53
C ARG A 137 7.21 16.62 0.02
N ASN A 138 8.24 17.46 0.19
CA ASN A 138 9.59 17.14 -0.26
C ASN A 138 10.17 15.92 0.48
N HIS A 139 9.94 15.85 1.79
CA HIS A 139 10.31 14.72 2.62
C HIS A 139 9.64 13.43 2.14
N PHE A 140 8.32 13.47 1.91
CA PHE A 140 7.56 12.34 1.38
C PHE A 140 8.07 11.89 0.01
N MET A 141 8.34 12.82 -0.91
CA MET A 141 8.88 12.47 -2.23
C MET A 141 10.27 11.83 -2.13
N LEU A 142 11.13 12.33 -1.25
CA LEU A 142 12.44 11.71 -1.01
C LEU A 142 12.30 10.30 -0.45
N PHE A 143 11.41 10.09 0.52
CA PHE A 143 11.09 8.78 1.06
C PHE A 143 10.64 7.82 -0.05
N ILE A 144 9.70 8.23 -0.91
CA ILE A 144 9.24 7.41 -2.03
C ILE A 144 10.40 7.11 -3.00
N CYS A 145 11.17 8.11 -3.41
CA CYS A 145 12.27 7.92 -4.34
C CYS A 145 13.37 6.99 -3.80
N LYS A 146 13.71 7.09 -2.50
CA LYS A 146 14.69 6.21 -1.86
C LYS A 146 14.23 4.76 -1.82
N ASN A 147 12.92 4.56 -1.60
CA ASN A 147 12.35 3.24 -1.31
C ASN A 147 11.57 2.62 -2.48
N ALA A 148 11.45 3.30 -3.62
CA ALA A 148 10.59 2.90 -4.75
C ALA A 148 10.87 1.46 -5.23
N ALA A 149 12.15 1.11 -5.42
CA ALA A 149 12.54 -0.23 -5.87
C ALA A 149 12.18 -1.31 -4.84
N MET A 150 12.28 -0.99 -3.54
CA MET A 150 11.98 -1.90 -2.45
C MET A 150 10.47 -2.11 -2.28
N ILE A 151 9.70 -1.03 -2.37
CA ILE A 151 8.24 -1.03 -2.22
C ILE A 151 7.54 -1.49 -3.51
N GLY A 152 8.24 -1.48 -4.64
CA GLY A 152 7.70 -1.85 -5.96
C GLY A 152 6.73 -0.81 -6.50
N LEU A 153 7.16 0.45 -6.48
CA LEU A 153 6.48 1.63 -7.05
C LEU A 153 7.09 2.03 -8.39
#